data_AF-A0A967J0Y9-F1
#
_entry.id   AF-A0A967J0Y9-F1
#
_cell.length_a   1.000
_cell.length_b   1.000
_cell.length_c   1.000
_cell.angle_alpha   90.00
_cell.angle_beta   90.00
_cell.angle_gamma   90.00
#
_symmetry.space_group_name_H-M   'P 1'
#
loop_
_entity.id
_entity.type
_entity.pdbx_description
1 polymer ?
#
loop_
_entity_poly.entity_id
_entity_poly.type
_entity_poly.pdbx_seq_one_letter_code
_entity_poly.pdbx_strand_id
1 'polypeptide(L)'
;MQNTFDRVYEQMAEANKSALQRAIQLNGIVTRTQNHLAEQQLALVESYLNTGAKQLEALAEANDPKDFMSRQAELATQVGERWVALVQRVVDIQGEARDEVTALMREGLKTLEPKATASLVAKQAKPAAKEAKPAKEAKESKGSTAAA
;
A
#
# COMPACT_ATOMS: atom_id res chain seq x y z
N MET A 1 -9.34 -33.06 35.05
CA MET A 1 -8.16 -32.33 34.54
C MET A 1 -7.76 -32.75 33.12
N GLN A 2 -7.96 -34.00 32.70
CA GLN A 2 -7.62 -34.48 31.36
C GLN A 2 -8.37 -33.72 30.24
N ASN A 3 -9.70 -33.57 30.36
CA ASN A 3 -10.55 -32.85 29.39
C ASN A 3 -10.22 -31.36 29.20
N THR A 4 -9.51 -30.72 30.15
CA THR A 4 -9.13 -29.31 30.05
C THR A 4 -7.83 -29.15 29.27
N PHE A 5 -6.89 -30.08 29.44
CA PHE A 5 -5.63 -30.11 28.69
C PHE A 5 -5.88 -30.42 27.21
N ASP A 6 -6.73 -31.40 26.91
CA ASP A 6 -7.07 -31.74 25.52
C ASP A 6 -7.76 -30.57 24.80
N ARG A 7 -8.68 -29.87 25.48
CA ARG A 7 -9.36 -28.70 24.93
C ARG A 7 -8.43 -27.50 24.69
N VAL A 8 -7.45 -27.27 25.58
CA VAL A 8 -6.43 -26.22 25.39
C VAL A 8 -5.48 -26.60 24.26
N TYR A 9 -5.14 -27.88 24.11
CA TYR A 9 -4.30 -28.39 23.04
C TYR A 9 -4.98 -28.29 21.67
N GLU A 10 -6.26 -28.68 21.57
CA GLU A 10 -7.06 -28.51 20.36
C GLU A 10 -7.21 -27.03 19.98
N GLN A 11 -7.50 -26.14 20.94
CA GLN A 11 -7.57 -24.70 20.68
C GLN A 11 -6.23 -24.12 20.21
N MET A 12 -5.11 -24.55 20.79
CA MET A 12 -3.77 -24.17 20.33
C MET A 12 -3.47 -24.68 18.93
N ALA A 13 -3.83 -25.93 18.63
CA ALA A 13 -3.63 -26.53 17.31
C ALA A 13 -4.47 -25.82 16.23
N GLU A 14 -5.73 -25.49 16.54
CA GLU A 14 -6.64 -24.79 15.64
C GLU A 14 -6.23 -23.32 15.46
N ALA A 15 -5.78 -22.65 16.53
CA ALA A 15 -5.18 -21.32 16.45
C ALA A 15 -3.92 -21.32 15.56
N ASN A 16 -3.02 -22.29 15.72
CA ASN A 16 -1.83 -22.42 14.87
C ASN A 16 -2.20 -22.67 13.41
N LYS A 17 -3.16 -23.57 13.15
CA LYS A 17 -3.62 -23.87 11.78
C LYS A 17 -4.24 -22.64 11.12
N SER A 18 -5.08 -21.90 11.84
CA SER A 18 -5.70 -20.67 11.33
C SER A 18 -4.67 -19.55 11.10
N ALA A 19 -3.66 -19.43 11.97
CA ALA A 19 -2.56 -18.49 11.78
C ALA A 19 -1.72 -18.84 10.54
N LEU A 20 -1.41 -20.12 10.32
CA LEU A 20 -0.66 -20.59 9.17
C LEU A 20 -1.44 -20.37 7.86
N GLN A 21 -2.74 -20.66 7.85
CA GLN A 21 -3.61 -20.42 6.70
C GLN A 21 -3.68 -18.93 6.34
N ARG A 22 -3.78 -18.04 7.34
CA ARG A 22 -3.76 -16.59 7.11
C ARG A 22 -2.41 -16.11 6.58
N ALA A 23 -1.30 -16.68 7.05
CA ALA A 23 0.02 -16.35 6.53
C ALA A 23 0.14 -16.75 5.05
N ILE A 24 -0.39 -17.91 4.66
CA ILE A 24 -0.47 -18.35 3.26
C ILE A 24 -1.35 -17.41 2.44
N GLN A 25 -2.53 -17.05 2.95
CA GLN A 25 -3.44 -16.12 2.26
C GLN A 25 -2.79 -14.74 2.07
N LEU A 26 -2.16 -14.18 3.11
CA LEU A 26 -1.43 -12.92 3.02
C LEU A 26 -0.29 -12.99 2.00
N ASN A 27 0.48 -14.07 1.99
CA ASN A 27 1.52 -14.29 0.99
C ASN A 27 0.93 -14.31 -0.43
N GLY A 28 -0.22 -14.98 -0.63
CA GLY A 28 -0.95 -14.96 -1.89
C GLY A 28 -1.36 -13.56 -2.36
N ILE A 29 -1.83 -12.70 -1.45
CA ILE A 29 -2.16 -11.30 -1.75
C ILE A 29 -0.91 -10.55 -2.24
N VAL A 30 0.22 -10.71 -1.53
CA VAL A 30 1.48 -10.07 -1.90
C VAL A 30 1.96 -10.54 -3.27
N THR A 31 1.94 -11.85 -3.54
CA THR A 31 2.34 -12.40 -4.84
C THR A 31 1.45 -11.91 -5.98
N ARG A 32 0.13 -11.86 -5.81
CA ARG A 32 -0.77 -11.31 -6.83
C ARG A 32 -0.49 -9.83 -7.09
N THR A 33 -0.32 -9.04 -6.03
CA THR A 33 0.01 -7.62 -6.13
C THR A 33 1.32 -7.41 -6.90
N GLN A 34 2.35 -8.23 -6.62
CA GLN A 34 3.62 -8.18 -7.33
C GLN A 34 3.48 -8.58 -8.80
N ASN A 35 2.68 -9.60 -9.11
CA ASN A 35 2.43 -10.01 -10.49
C ASN A 35 1.75 -8.88 -11.28
N HIS A 36 0.72 -8.24 -10.71
CA HIS A 36 0.05 -7.11 -11.36
C HIS A 36 0.97 -5.90 -11.55
N LEU A 37 1.88 -5.64 -10.59
CA LEU A 37 2.88 -4.60 -10.74
C LEU A 37 3.91 -4.94 -11.85
N ALA A 38 4.30 -6.20 -11.96
CA ALA A 38 5.18 -6.67 -13.03
C ALA A 38 4.50 -6.55 -14.41
N GLU A 39 3.20 -6.84 -14.50
CA GLU A 39 2.40 -6.59 -15.71
C GLU A 39 2.40 -5.10 -16.09
N GLN A 40 2.32 -4.19 -15.12
CA GLN A 40 2.44 -2.74 -15.39
C GLN A 40 3.83 -2.36 -15.91
N GLN A 41 4.90 -2.98 -15.38
CA GLN A 41 6.26 -2.74 -15.87
C GLN A 41 6.43 -3.22 -17.32
N LEU A 42 5.85 -4.37 -17.68
CA LEU A 42 5.84 -4.83 -19.07
C LEU A 42 5.03 -3.89 -19.97
N ALA A 43 3.86 -3.42 -19.51
CA ALA A 43 3.06 -2.46 -20.25
C ALA A 43 3.80 -1.12 -20.48
N LEU A 44 4.62 -0.68 -19.53
CA LEU A 44 5.51 0.48 -19.72
C LEU A 44 6.54 0.22 -20.81
N VAL A 45 7.21 -0.94 -20.78
CA VAL A 45 8.20 -1.31 -21.82
C VAL A 45 7.56 -1.33 -23.20
N GLU A 46 6.39 -1.96 -23.33
CA GLU A 46 5.62 -1.97 -24.57
C GLU A 46 5.26 -0.54 -25.03
N SER A 47 4.85 0.32 -24.09
CA SER A 47 4.55 1.73 -24.38
C SER A 47 5.76 2.47 -24.92
N TYR A 48 6.96 2.28 -24.35
CA TYR A 48 8.19 2.90 -24.84
C TYR A 48 8.54 2.43 -26.25
N LEU A 49 8.47 1.11 -26.50
CA LEU A 49 8.75 0.55 -27.81
C LEU A 49 7.78 1.07 -28.87
N ASN A 50 6.47 1.09 -28.55
CA ASN A 50 5.44 1.58 -29.45
C ASN A 50 5.58 3.09 -29.70
N THR A 51 5.89 3.88 -28.67
CA THR A 51 6.14 5.32 -28.83
C THR A 51 7.34 5.58 -29.73
N GLY A 52 8.43 4.84 -29.55
CA GLY A 52 9.62 4.93 -30.40
C GLY A 52 9.33 4.57 -31.86
N ALA A 53 8.57 3.48 -32.09
CA ALA A 53 8.14 3.08 -33.43
C ALA A 53 7.30 4.19 -34.10
N LYS A 54 6.33 4.76 -33.38
CA LYS A 54 5.50 5.86 -33.90
C LYS A 54 6.29 7.15 -34.13
N GLN A 55 7.33 7.41 -33.35
CA GLN A 55 8.23 8.55 -33.58
C GLN A 55 9.04 8.37 -34.87
N LEU A 56 9.52 7.16 -35.14
CA LEU A 56 10.21 6.82 -36.39
C LEU A 56 9.26 6.91 -37.59
N GLU A 57 8.03 6.41 -37.44
CA GLU A 57 6.98 6.51 -38.45
C GLU A 57 6.64 7.98 -38.75
N ALA A 58 6.46 8.80 -37.71
CA ALA A 58 6.21 10.23 -37.86
C ALA A 58 7.38 10.97 -38.56
N LEU A 59 8.63 10.55 -38.33
CA LEU A 59 9.79 11.10 -39.04
C LEU A 59 9.87 10.64 -40.50
N ALA A 60 9.51 9.38 -40.77
CA ALA A 60 9.58 8.80 -42.11
C ALA A 60 8.46 9.32 -43.03
N GLU A 61 7.28 9.61 -42.47
CA GLU A 61 6.09 10.00 -43.24
C GLU A 61 5.81 11.50 -43.28
N ALA A 62 6.48 12.31 -42.45
CA ALA A 62 6.24 13.74 -42.42
C ALA A 62 6.66 14.40 -43.75
N ASN A 63 5.67 14.94 -44.46
CA ASN A 63 5.90 15.65 -45.72
C ASN A 63 6.37 17.10 -45.49
N ASP A 64 6.03 17.67 -44.34
CA ASP A 64 6.41 19.02 -43.93
C ASP A 64 6.43 19.18 -42.38
N PRO A 65 7.03 20.26 -41.86
CA PRO A 65 7.14 20.48 -40.41
C PRO A 65 5.80 20.61 -39.67
N LYS A 66 4.72 21.03 -40.35
CA LYS A 66 3.39 21.20 -39.75
C LYS A 66 2.69 19.85 -39.59
N ASP A 67 2.85 18.96 -40.57
CA ASP A 67 2.42 17.56 -40.49
C ASP A 67 3.16 16.84 -39.36
N PHE A 68 4.49 17.00 -39.27
CA PHE A 68 5.29 16.45 -38.16
C PHE A 68 4.80 16.94 -36.79
N MET A 69 4.54 18.24 -36.64
CA MET A 69 4.03 18.80 -35.37
C MET A 69 2.66 18.26 -35.00
N SER A 70 1.78 18.03 -35.99
CA SER A 70 0.46 17.45 -35.77
C SER A 70 0.57 16.00 -35.27
N ARG A 71 1.45 15.20 -35.90
CA ARG A 71 1.75 13.83 -35.49
C ARG A 71 2.41 13.75 -34.11
N GLN A 72 3.27 14.72 -33.77
CA GLN A 72 3.84 14.85 -32.43
C GLN A 72 2.78 15.15 -31.37
N ALA A 73 1.83 16.05 -31.65
CA ALA A 73 0.75 16.37 -30.72
C ALA A 73 -0.16 15.16 -30.46
N GLU A 74 -0.43 14.38 -31.51
CA GLU A 74 -1.22 13.15 -31.42
C GLU A 74 -0.48 12.07 -30.62
N LEU A 75 0.82 11.90 -30.84
CA LEU A 75 1.67 11.00 -30.06
C LEU A 75 1.74 11.42 -28.58
N ALA A 76 1.88 12.71 -28.30
CA ALA A 76 1.88 13.24 -26.95
C ALA A 76 0.57 12.98 -26.21
N THR A 77 -0.57 13.11 -26.91
CA THR A 77 -1.90 12.80 -26.36
C THR A 77 -2.00 11.32 -26.00
N GLN A 78 -1.60 10.43 -26.91
CA GLN A 78 -1.63 8.98 -26.68
C GLN A 78 -0.71 8.55 -25.53
N VAL A 79 0.48 9.15 -25.42
CA VAL A 79 1.39 8.91 -24.28
C VAL A 79 0.74 9.39 -22.97
N GLY A 80 0.10 10.56 -22.99
CA GLY A 80 -0.62 11.10 -21.84
C GLY A 80 -1.76 10.19 -21.37
N GLU A 81 -2.61 9.74 -22.29
CA GLU A 81 -3.72 8.81 -21.99
C GLU A 81 -3.21 7.49 -21.39
N ARG A 82 -2.14 6.93 -21.95
CA ARG A 82 -1.50 5.72 -21.40
C ARG A 82 -0.95 5.94 -20.00
N TRP A 83 -0.36 7.10 -19.72
CA TRP A 83 0.15 7.43 -18.40
C TRP A 83 -0.98 7.51 -17.37
N VAL A 84 -2.09 8.15 -17.74
CA VAL A 84 -3.29 8.21 -16.87
C VAL A 84 -3.83 6.81 -16.60
N ALA A 85 -3.94 5.96 -17.62
CA ALA A 85 -4.40 4.58 -17.47
C ALA A 85 -3.49 3.75 -16.56
N LEU A 86 -2.16 3.93 -16.68
CA LEU A 86 -1.19 3.25 -15.83
C LEU A 86 -1.35 3.65 -14.35
N VAL A 87 -1.50 4.95 -14.07
CA VAL A 87 -1.72 5.45 -12.70
C VAL A 87 -3.00 4.90 -12.12
N GLN A 88 -4.09 4.95 -12.88
CA GLN A 88 -5.38 4.41 -12.45
C GLN A 88 -5.23 2.93 -12.09
N ARG A 89 -4.56 2.15 -12.94
CA ARG A 89 -4.33 0.72 -12.67
C ARG A 89 -3.45 0.47 -11.45
N VAL A 90 -2.43 1.29 -11.19
CA VAL A 90 -1.63 1.19 -9.96
C VAL A 90 -2.47 1.48 -8.71
N VAL A 91 -3.34 2.50 -8.79
CA VAL A 91 -4.28 2.83 -7.70
C VAL A 91 -5.26 1.68 -7.47
N ASP A 92 -5.78 1.07 -8.53
CA ASP A 92 -6.68 -0.09 -8.45
C ASP A 92 -5.99 -1.28 -7.78
N ILE A 93 -4.77 -1.64 -8.20
CA ILE A 93 -3.97 -2.73 -7.59
C ILE A 93 -3.77 -2.48 -6.09
N GLN A 94 -3.49 -1.23 -5.70
CA GLN A 94 -3.33 -0.87 -4.29
C GLN A 94 -4.65 -0.93 -3.51
N GLY A 95 -5.76 -0.54 -4.14
CA GLY A 95 -7.11 -0.65 -3.60
C GLY A 95 -7.50 -2.11 -3.35
N GLU A 96 -7.33 -2.97 -4.36
CA GLU A 96 -7.58 -4.41 -4.27
C GLU A 96 -6.77 -5.06 -3.15
N ALA A 97 -5.46 -4.81 -3.08
CA ALA A 97 -4.61 -5.34 -2.02
C ALA A 97 -5.07 -4.89 -0.62
N ARG A 98 -5.48 -3.62 -0.47
CA ARG A 98 -6.00 -3.08 0.80
C ARG A 98 -7.32 -3.76 1.18
N ASP A 99 -8.22 -3.96 0.23
CA ASP A 99 -9.52 -4.58 0.46
C ASP A 99 -9.36 -6.06 0.82
N GLU A 100 -8.48 -6.79 0.14
CA GLU A 100 -8.16 -8.19 0.45
C GLU A 100 -7.54 -8.34 1.84
N VAL A 101 -6.60 -7.46 2.23
CA VAL A 101 -6.02 -7.46 3.59
C VAL A 101 -7.08 -7.11 4.64
N THR A 102 -7.96 -6.14 4.36
CA THR A 102 -9.05 -5.76 5.26
C THR A 102 -10.05 -6.91 5.44
N ALA A 103 -10.36 -7.62 4.36
CA ALA A 103 -11.21 -8.81 4.40
C ALA A 103 -10.58 -9.92 5.25
N LEU A 104 -9.29 -10.22 5.04
CA LEU A 104 -8.53 -11.19 5.81
C LEU A 104 -8.51 -10.84 7.31
N MET A 105 -8.36 -9.56 7.63
CA MET A 105 -8.42 -9.07 9.02
C MET A 105 -9.81 -9.23 9.63
N ARG A 106 -10.88 -8.86 8.90
CA ARG A 106 -12.28 -9.03 9.35
C ARG A 106 -12.62 -10.50 9.59
N GLU A 107 -12.14 -11.40 8.73
CA GLU A 107 -12.31 -12.84 8.89
C GLU A 107 -11.56 -13.34 10.13
N GLY A 108 -10.34 -12.87 10.36
CA GLY A 108 -9.59 -13.14 11.58
C GLY A 108 -10.32 -12.70 12.85
N LEU A 109 -10.98 -11.54 12.84
CA LEU A 109 -11.75 -11.05 13.99
C LEU A 109 -13.05 -11.84 14.22
N LYS A 110 -13.66 -12.44 13.19
CA LYS A 110 -14.85 -13.31 13.33
C LYS A 110 -14.53 -14.65 13.99
N THR A 111 -13.31 -15.15 13.83
CA THR A 111 -12.87 -16.40 14.46
C THR A 111 -12.43 -16.25 15.92
N LEU A 112 -12.27 -15.01 16.40
CA LEU A 112 -11.93 -14.72 17.78
C LEU A 112 -13.21 -14.34 18.54
N GLU A 113 -13.49 -14.97 19.68
CA GLU A 113 -14.61 -14.58 20.53
C GLU A 113 -14.56 -13.07 20.84
N PRO A 114 -15.73 -12.38 20.92
CA PRO A 114 -15.82 -10.92 21.02
C PRO A 114 -15.02 -10.29 22.19
N LYS A 115 -14.75 -11.06 23.24
CA LYS A 115 -13.90 -10.63 24.38
C LYS A 115 -12.41 -10.51 24.04
N ALA A 116 -11.88 -11.37 23.17
CA ALA A 116 -10.47 -11.33 22.77
C ALA A 116 -10.20 -10.17 21.80
N THR A 117 -11.17 -9.90 20.92
CA THR A 117 -11.18 -8.81 19.94
C THR A 117 -11.10 -7.43 20.60
N ALA A 118 -11.87 -7.21 21.66
CA ALA A 118 -11.85 -5.95 22.42
C ALA A 118 -10.52 -5.69 23.14
N SER A 119 -9.85 -6.73 23.64
CA SER A 119 -8.57 -6.59 24.35
C SER A 119 -7.39 -6.28 23.42
N LEU A 120 -7.42 -6.72 22.16
CA LEU A 120 -6.35 -6.48 21.20
C LEU A 120 -6.42 -5.06 20.61
N VAL A 121 -7.63 -4.58 20.29
CA VAL A 121 -7.87 -3.21 19.84
C VAL A 121 -7.52 -2.19 20.95
N ALA A 122 -7.86 -2.49 22.21
CA ALA A 122 -7.51 -1.65 23.35
C ALA A 122 -5.99 -1.57 23.63
N LYS A 123 -5.22 -2.62 23.29
CA LYS A 123 -3.75 -2.64 23.42
C LYS A 123 -3.05 -1.86 22.30
N GLN A 124 -3.56 -1.90 21.07
CA GLN A 124 -3.01 -1.13 19.95
C GLN A 124 -3.35 0.38 20.03
N ALA A 125 -4.41 0.77 20.72
CA ALA A 125 -4.76 2.18 20.94
C ALA A 125 -3.87 2.93 21.97
N LYS A 126 -2.93 2.25 22.65
CA LYS A 126 -2.23 2.79 23.83
C LYS A 126 -0.76 3.22 23.71
N PRO A 127 -0.05 3.26 22.55
CA PRO A 127 1.30 3.82 22.52
C PRO A 127 1.37 5.31 22.11
N ALA A 128 0.27 5.99 21.76
CA ALA A 128 0.34 7.40 21.32
C ALA A 128 0.02 8.46 22.40
N ALA A 129 -0.30 8.07 23.64
CA ALA A 129 -0.76 9.02 24.67
C ALA A 129 0.26 9.33 25.78
N LYS A 130 1.52 8.89 25.67
CA LYS A 130 2.54 9.10 26.72
C LYS A 130 3.67 10.07 26.42
N GLU A 131 3.74 10.66 25.22
CA GLU A 131 4.80 11.64 24.88
C GLU A 131 4.30 13.07 24.58
N ALA A 132 3.05 13.40 24.90
CA ALA A 132 2.62 14.79 24.96
C ALA A 132 2.81 15.34 26.39
N LYS A 133 4.05 15.69 26.77
CA LYS A 133 4.29 16.51 27.97
C LYS A 133 4.01 17.98 27.58
N PRO A 134 3.07 18.68 28.23
CA PRO A 134 2.70 20.03 27.83
C PRO A 134 3.83 21.02 28.19
N ALA A 135 4.28 21.77 27.19
CA ALA A 135 5.11 22.95 27.40
C ALA A 135 4.27 24.04 28.10
N LYS A 136 4.54 24.26 29.39
CA LYS A 136 4.23 25.52 30.09
C LYS A 136 5.01 25.57 31.40
N GLU A 137 6.10 26.32 31.39
CA GLU A 137 6.51 27.14 32.53
C GLU A 137 7.50 28.19 32.02
N ALA A 138 6.95 29.38 31.74
CA ALA A 138 7.71 30.60 31.61
C ALA A 138 7.40 31.47 32.83
N LYS A 139 8.46 32.13 33.31
CA LYS A 139 8.54 33.23 34.30
C LYS A 139 8.70 32.83 35.76
N GLU A 140 9.90 33.06 36.28
CA GLU A 140 10.32 34.18 37.15
C GLU A 140 11.72 33.82 37.70
N SER A 141 12.66 34.68 38.07
CA SER A 141 12.86 36.12 38.07
C SER A 141 14.20 36.32 38.81
N LYS A 142 15.10 37.12 38.22
CA LYS A 142 16.11 37.97 38.89
C LYS A 142 17.28 37.33 39.68
N GLY A 143 18.49 37.66 39.22
CA GLY A 143 19.39 38.50 40.01
C GLY A 143 20.84 38.04 40.17
N SER A 144 21.77 38.90 39.72
CA SER A 144 23.11 39.20 40.28
C SER A 144 24.23 39.15 39.22
N THR A 145 24.50 40.28 38.54
CA THR A 145 25.69 41.19 38.68
C THR A 145 27.03 40.55 38.26
N ALA A 146 27.63 40.94 37.13
CA ALA A 146 28.45 42.14 36.88
C ALA A 146 29.85 42.10 37.52
N ALA A 147 30.88 42.13 36.69
CA ALA A 147 32.24 42.68 36.90
C ALA A 147 33.12 42.19 35.73
N ALA A 148 34.02 42.94 35.11
CA ALA A 148 34.36 44.36 35.08
C ALA A 148 35.27 44.52 33.83
#